data_AF-A0A2A2QG55-F1
#
_entry.id   AF-A0A2A2QG55-F1
#
_cell.length_a   1.000
_cell.length_b   1.000
_cell.length_c   1.000
_cell.angle_alpha   90.00
_cell.angle_beta   90.00
_cell.angle_gamma   90.00
#
_symmetry.space_group_name_H-M   'P 1'
#
loop_
_entity.id
_entity.type
_entity.pdbx_description
1 polymer ?
#
loop_
_entity_poly.entity_id
_entity_poly.type
_entity_poly.pdbx_seq_one_letter_code
_entity_poly.pdbx_strand_id
1 'polypeptide(L)'
;MRSIFRTLLPLALVATTLAEDPWLVFEGKDGPGKAKHVVLVSGDEEYRTEEAFPMLGRLLAEKHGFKCTVLFPIDPKTGEINPNEQTNIPGVEAIDSADFLILGLRFRELPDDKMKHLVDYVEAGKPLLGLRTSTHAFNYTRNKESPYASWSFNKDGGFGRKILGETWINHHGHHGKESCRGIPVESDKSHPLLTGVENVWGPSDVYGITKLPDDATVLLHGQVLTGMKPEDGPVAGKKNDPMMPVAWVRKRDLGNGKTQNVICSTMGAATDFVQPGLRRFVVNSAYWACGLPVPAKLDADPVGEYKPTDFGFNGFKKGVKVADLR
;
A
#
# COMPACT_ATOMS: atom_id res chain seq x y z
N MET A 1 -10.92 -79.29 2.85
CA MET A 1 -10.05 -78.19 3.33
C MET A 1 -10.15 -77.03 2.35
N ARG A 2 -10.78 -75.91 2.72
CA ARG A 2 -10.86 -74.69 1.90
C ARG A 2 -9.88 -73.66 2.46
N SER A 3 -8.93 -73.22 1.64
CA SER A 3 -7.94 -72.20 1.97
C SER A 3 -8.54 -70.81 1.72
N ILE A 4 -8.48 -69.93 2.72
CA ILE A 4 -8.91 -68.53 2.64
C ILE A 4 -7.65 -67.69 2.41
N PHE A 5 -7.47 -67.18 1.19
CA PHE A 5 -6.48 -66.15 0.90
C PHE A 5 -7.01 -64.80 1.36
N ARG A 6 -6.36 -64.19 2.36
CA ARG A 6 -6.60 -62.80 2.75
C ARG A 6 -5.69 -61.90 1.90
N THR A 7 -6.28 -61.23 0.92
CA THR A 7 -5.61 -60.18 0.15
C THR A 7 -5.57 -58.90 0.99
N LEU A 8 -4.38 -58.49 1.43
CA LEU A 8 -4.14 -57.18 2.04
C LEU A 8 -3.96 -56.16 0.93
N LEU A 9 -4.90 -55.22 0.83
CA LEU A 9 -4.84 -54.10 -0.10
C LEU A 9 -4.01 -52.97 0.55
N PRO A 10 -2.92 -52.47 -0.08
CA PRO A 10 -2.15 -51.39 0.49
C PRO A 10 -2.91 -50.07 0.31
N LEU A 11 -3.19 -49.39 1.42
CA LEU A 11 -3.78 -48.06 1.44
C LEU A 11 -2.69 -47.04 1.06
N ALA A 12 -2.66 -46.63 -0.21
CA ALA A 12 -1.77 -45.57 -0.67
C ALA A 12 -2.27 -44.22 -0.12
N LEU A 13 -1.52 -43.64 0.82
CA LEU A 13 -1.74 -42.29 1.31
C LEU A 13 -1.33 -41.30 0.20
N VAL A 14 -2.30 -40.76 -0.53
CA VAL A 14 -2.06 -39.68 -1.48
C VAL A 14 -1.88 -38.40 -0.68
N ALA A 15 -0.64 -37.95 -0.51
CA ALA A 15 -0.35 -36.63 0.01
C ALA A 15 -0.78 -35.60 -1.04
N THR A 16 -1.97 -35.01 -0.88
CA THR A 16 -2.34 -33.81 -1.62
C THR A 16 -1.45 -32.68 -1.12
N THR A 17 -0.44 -32.30 -1.91
CA THR A 17 0.27 -31.04 -1.72
C THR A 17 -0.75 -29.93 -1.94
N LEU A 18 -1.30 -29.36 -0.86
CA LEU A 18 -2.10 -28.16 -0.96
C LEU A 18 -1.23 -27.10 -1.63
N ALA A 19 -1.67 -26.57 -2.77
CA ALA A 19 -1.02 -25.44 -3.40
C ALA A 19 -0.97 -24.31 -2.36
N GLU A 20 0.22 -23.78 -2.12
CA GLU A 20 0.37 -22.68 -1.17
C GLU A 20 -0.39 -21.45 -1.67
N ASP A 21 -1.03 -20.76 -0.73
CA ASP A 21 -1.72 -19.52 -1.02
C ASP A 21 -0.75 -18.49 -1.66
N PRO A 22 -1.10 -17.88 -2.80
CA PRO A 22 -0.27 -16.87 -3.47
C PRO A 22 -0.36 -15.49 -2.82
N TRP A 23 -0.46 -15.45 -1.48
CA TRP A 23 -0.42 -14.26 -0.64
C TRP A 23 0.23 -14.59 0.71
N LEU A 24 0.64 -13.55 1.46
CA LEU A 24 1.12 -13.73 2.83
C LEU A 24 0.01 -13.46 3.83
N VAL A 25 -0.04 -14.25 4.89
CA VAL A 25 -0.84 -13.96 6.09
C VAL A 25 0.10 -13.92 7.28
N PHE A 26 0.21 -12.74 7.90
CA PHE A 26 0.86 -12.57 9.20
C PHE A 26 -0.22 -12.52 10.27
N GLU A 27 -0.28 -13.56 11.09
CA GLU A 27 -1.16 -13.57 12.25
C GLU A 27 -0.67 -12.55 13.27
N GLY A 28 -1.59 -11.75 13.80
CA GLY A 28 -1.29 -10.75 14.80
C GLY A 28 -0.83 -11.41 16.11
N LYS A 29 0.26 -10.90 16.69
CA LYS A 29 0.63 -11.19 18.08
C LYS A 29 -0.30 -10.42 19.03
N ASP A 30 -0.04 -10.43 20.33
CA ASP A 30 -0.79 -9.59 21.24
C ASP A 30 -0.49 -8.09 21.00
N GLY A 31 -1.52 -7.26 21.05
CA GLY A 31 -1.40 -5.81 20.86
C GLY A 31 -2.74 -5.13 20.62
N PRO A 32 -2.77 -3.79 20.56
CA PRO A 32 -4.01 -3.02 20.37
C PRO A 32 -4.76 -3.33 19.06
N GLY A 33 -4.05 -3.78 18.03
CA GLY A 33 -4.61 -4.20 16.75
C GLY A 33 -5.23 -5.59 16.74
N LYS A 34 -5.24 -6.31 17.87
CA LYS A 34 -5.83 -7.66 17.97
C LYS A 34 -7.28 -7.65 17.48
N ALA A 35 -7.63 -8.67 16.71
CA ALA A 35 -8.94 -8.80 16.03
C ALA A 35 -9.25 -7.72 14.97
N LYS A 36 -8.26 -6.92 14.56
CA LYS A 36 -8.36 -6.04 13.39
C LYS A 36 -7.59 -6.63 12.22
N HIS A 37 -8.16 -6.53 11.02
CA HIS A 37 -7.56 -7.05 9.80
C HIS A 37 -7.11 -5.92 8.88
N VAL A 38 -5.82 -5.87 8.57
CA VAL A 38 -5.24 -4.96 7.58
C VAL A 38 -4.92 -5.74 6.31
N VAL A 39 -5.43 -5.30 5.16
CA VAL A 39 -5.05 -5.86 3.86
C VAL A 39 -4.14 -4.88 3.14
N LEU A 40 -2.98 -5.37 2.68
CA LEU A 40 -2.00 -4.61 1.93
C LEU A 40 -1.95 -5.15 0.50
N VAL A 41 -2.29 -4.33 -0.49
CA VAL A 41 -2.36 -4.74 -1.91
C VAL A 41 -1.22 -4.10 -2.69
N SER A 42 -0.17 -4.88 -2.94
CA SER A 42 0.97 -4.46 -3.77
C SER A 42 0.64 -4.61 -5.26
N GLY A 43 1.34 -3.88 -6.12
CA GLY A 43 1.05 -3.89 -7.55
C GLY A 43 1.57 -2.68 -8.30
N ASP A 44 2.78 -2.23 -7.98
CA ASP A 44 3.47 -1.19 -8.72
C ASP A 44 4.85 -1.66 -9.17
N GLU A 45 5.16 -1.47 -10.45
CA GLU A 45 6.35 -2.03 -11.09
C GLU A 45 7.64 -1.22 -10.91
N GLU A 46 7.56 -0.12 -10.16
CA GLU A 46 8.63 0.87 -10.06
C GLU A 46 9.14 1.02 -8.63
N TYR A 47 8.28 1.20 -7.65
CA TYR A 47 8.57 1.60 -6.27
C TYR A 47 8.58 0.46 -5.25
N ARG A 48 8.46 -0.80 -5.71
CA ARG A 48 8.75 -2.03 -4.95
C ARG A 48 7.78 -2.31 -3.79
N THR A 49 6.48 -2.10 -3.97
CA THR A 49 5.50 -2.47 -2.94
C THR A 49 5.55 -3.95 -2.55
N GLU A 50 6.01 -4.83 -3.45
CA GLU A 50 6.27 -6.25 -3.16
C GLU A 50 7.37 -6.49 -2.11
N GLU A 51 8.26 -5.52 -1.87
CA GLU A 51 9.26 -5.56 -0.79
C GLU A 51 8.79 -4.79 0.45
N ALA A 52 8.09 -3.66 0.27
CA ALA A 52 7.62 -2.83 1.37
C ALA A 52 6.48 -3.47 2.17
N PHE A 53 5.51 -4.08 1.49
CA PHE A 53 4.29 -4.54 2.14
C PHE A 53 4.47 -5.79 3.01
N PRO A 54 5.34 -6.76 2.66
CA PRO A 54 5.73 -7.81 3.60
C PRO A 54 6.34 -7.25 4.89
N MET A 55 7.22 -6.26 4.78
CA MET A 55 7.84 -5.61 5.94
C MET A 55 6.80 -4.90 6.80
N LEU A 56 5.93 -4.08 6.20
CA LEU A 56 4.88 -3.36 6.91
C LEU A 56 3.85 -4.30 7.54
N GLY A 57 3.45 -5.36 6.82
CA GLY A 57 2.53 -6.38 7.33
C GLY A 57 3.10 -7.12 8.54
N ARG A 58 4.36 -7.56 8.46
CA ARG A 58 5.06 -8.20 9.59
C ARG A 58 5.24 -7.26 10.77
N LEU A 59 5.61 -6.00 10.52
CA LEU A 59 5.69 -4.94 11.54
C LEU A 59 4.35 -4.78 12.27
N LEU A 60 3.26 -4.56 11.54
CA LEU A 60 1.92 -4.37 12.10
C LEU A 60 1.44 -5.60 12.88
N ALA A 61 1.69 -6.80 12.34
CA ALA A 61 1.24 -8.03 12.97
C ALA A 61 2.03 -8.36 14.23
N GLU A 62 3.36 -8.36 14.17
CA GLU A 62 4.17 -8.81 15.28
C GLU A 62 4.31 -7.78 16.39
N LYS A 63 4.30 -6.48 16.07
CA LYS A 63 4.51 -5.41 17.07
C LYS A 63 3.21 -4.78 17.57
N HIS A 64 2.13 -4.88 16.81
CA HIS A 64 0.87 -4.20 17.12
C HIS A 64 -0.36 -5.10 17.12
N GLY A 65 -0.21 -6.37 16.72
CA GLY A 65 -1.24 -7.39 16.85
C GLY A 65 -2.33 -7.37 15.78
N PHE A 66 -2.16 -6.59 14.71
CA PHE A 66 -3.08 -6.65 13.57
C PHE A 66 -2.92 -8.00 12.85
N LYS A 67 -4.02 -8.61 12.39
CA LYS A 67 -3.89 -9.59 11.31
C LYS A 67 -3.53 -8.84 10.04
N CYS A 68 -2.52 -9.29 9.31
CA CYS A 68 -2.13 -8.66 8.05
C CYS A 68 -2.15 -9.67 6.90
N THR A 69 -2.86 -9.35 5.83
CA THR A 69 -2.80 -10.10 4.56
C THR A 69 -2.11 -9.24 3.50
N VAL A 70 -1.06 -9.76 2.86
CA VAL A 70 -0.33 -9.07 1.79
C VAL A 70 -0.59 -9.76 0.47
N LEU A 71 -1.16 -9.02 -0.48
CA LEU A 71 -1.50 -9.48 -1.82
C LEU A 71 -0.49 -8.97 -2.85
N PHE A 72 -0.25 -9.78 -3.88
CA PHE A 72 0.77 -9.50 -4.91
C PHE A 72 0.21 -9.68 -6.31
N PRO A 73 0.75 -8.96 -7.30
CA PRO A 73 0.58 -9.33 -8.69
C PRO A 73 1.38 -10.60 -8.98
N ILE A 74 0.72 -11.63 -9.51
CA ILE A 74 1.30 -12.96 -9.71
C ILE A 74 1.26 -13.31 -11.19
N ASP A 75 2.40 -13.69 -11.76
CA ASP A 75 2.41 -14.28 -13.11
C ASP A 75 1.67 -15.64 -13.07
N PRO A 76 0.53 -15.78 -13.78
CA PRO A 76 -0.28 -17.00 -13.69
C PRO A 76 0.40 -18.23 -14.30
N LYS A 77 1.47 -18.07 -15.09
CA LYS A 77 2.21 -19.17 -15.71
C LYS A 77 3.29 -19.72 -14.78
N THR A 78 3.97 -18.84 -14.04
CA THR A 78 5.15 -19.23 -13.23
C THR A 78 4.84 -19.30 -11.73
N GLY A 79 3.80 -18.61 -11.28
CA GLY A 79 3.49 -18.41 -9.86
C GLY A 79 4.45 -17.45 -9.16
N GLU A 80 5.28 -16.72 -9.91
CA GLU A 80 6.20 -15.71 -9.37
C GLU A 80 5.47 -14.39 -9.11
N ILE A 81 5.96 -13.65 -8.12
CA ILE A 81 5.59 -12.26 -7.92
C ILE A 81 6.12 -11.46 -9.10
N ASN A 82 5.22 -10.81 -9.82
CA ASN A 82 5.53 -10.03 -11.01
C ASN A 82 4.83 -8.67 -10.94
N PRO A 83 5.51 -7.61 -10.48
CA PRO A 83 4.97 -6.26 -10.45
C PRO A 83 4.43 -5.73 -11.79
N ASN A 84 4.90 -6.25 -12.93
CA ASN A 84 4.38 -5.89 -14.25
C ASN A 84 3.01 -6.55 -14.58
N GLU A 85 2.56 -7.55 -13.81
CA GLU A 85 1.28 -8.22 -14.04
C GLU A 85 0.12 -7.32 -13.58
N GLN A 86 -0.61 -6.77 -14.55
CA GLN A 86 -1.64 -5.75 -14.30
C GLN A 86 -3.03 -6.32 -14.03
N THR A 87 -3.25 -7.60 -14.31
CA THR A 87 -4.58 -8.21 -14.37
C THR A 87 -4.78 -9.36 -13.38
N ASN A 88 -3.73 -9.82 -12.70
CA ASN A 88 -3.82 -10.96 -11.78
C ASN A 88 -3.24 -10.64 -10.39
N ILE A 89 -4.13 -10.40 -9.42
CA ILE A 89 -3.81 -10.33 -7.98
C ILE A 89 -4.74 -11.33 -7.27
N PRO A 90 -4.29 -12.57 -6.99
CA PRO A 90 -5.09 -13.53 -6.25
C PRO A 90 -5.27 -13.14 -4.78
N GLY A 91 -6.35 -13.60 -4.15
CA GLY A 91 -6.66 -13.33 -2.74
C GLY A 91 -7.36 -11.99 -2.46
N VAL A 92 -7.76 -11.25 -3.49
CA VAL A 92 -8.46 -9.94 -3.33
C VAL A 92 -9.78 -10.04 -2.55
N GLU A 93 -10.40 -11.21 -2.47
CA GLU A 93 -11.54 -11.47 -1.59
C GLU A 93 -11.25 -11.22 -0.10
N ALA A 94 -9.97 -11.23 0.32
CA ALA A 94 -9.58 -10.87 1.68
C ALA A 94 -10.00 -9.43 2.05
N ILE A 95 -10.11 -8.54 1.05
CA ILE A 95 -10.52 -7.14 1.21
C ILE A 95 -11.91 -7.03 1.86
N ASP A 96 -12.83 -7.96 1.56
CA ASP A 96 -14.20 -7.94 2.07
C ASP A 96 -14.24 -7.85 3.61
N SER A 97 -13.32 -8.58 4.25
CA SER A 97 -13.18 -8.67 5.70
C SER A 97 -12.24 -7.65 6.35
N ALA A 98 -11.54 -6.82 5.57
CA ALA A 98 -10.52 -5.93 6.11
C ALA A 98 -11.14 -4.79 6.96
N ASP A 99 -10.54 -4.41 8.07
CA ASP A 99 -10.87 -3.18 8.80
C ASP A 99 -10.16 -1.95 8.18
N PHE A 100 -9.00 -2.18 7.55
CA PHE A 100 -8.19 -1.13 6.92
C PHE A 100 -7.48 -1.68 5.67
N LEU A 101 -7.45 -0.87 4.62
CA LEU A 101 -6.85 -1.21 3.33
C LEU A 101 -5.66 -0.29 3.03
N ILE A 102 -4.51 -0.88 2.71
CA ILE A 102 -3.32 -0.15 2.26
C ILE A 102 -3.05 -0.52 0.80
N LEU A 103 -3.04 0.48 -0.07
CA LEU A 103 -2.87 0.31 -1.50
C LEU A 103 -1.52 0.86 -1.96
N GLY A 104 -0.81 0.05 -2.74
CA GLY A 104 0.41 0.42 -3.44
C GLY A 104 0.32 -0.10 -4.87
N LEU A 105 -0.56 0.52 -5.66
CA LEU A 105 -0.98 0.00 -6.96
C LEU A 105 -0.63 0.98 -8.08
N ARG A 106 -0.37 0.47 -9.29
CA ARG A 106 -0.19 1.30 -10.49
C ARG A 106 -0.87 0.67 -11.69
N PHE A 107 -1.74 1.39 -12.39
CA PHE A 107 -2.29 0.98 -13.68
C PHE A 107 -2.82 -0.47 -13.74
N ARG A 108 -3.41 -0.97 -12.65
CA ARG A 108 -4.08 -2.26 -12.64
C ARG A 108 -5.35 -2.21 -13.48
N GLU A 109 -5.71 -3.35 -14.03
CA GLU A 109 -6.98 -3.56 -14.73
C GLU A 109 -7.41 -5.00 -14.42
N LEU A 110 -7.83 -5.22 -13.17
CA LEU A 110 -8.26 -6.52 -12.70
C LEU A 110 -9.58 -6.92 -13.38
N PRO A 111 -9.85 -8.23 -13.57
CA PRO A 111 -11.17 -8.74 -13.94
C PRO A 111 -12.27 -8.15 -13.06
N ASP A 112 -13.46 -7.93 -13.62
CA ASP A 112 -14.53 -7.21 -12.94
C ASP A 112 -14.97 -7.90 -11.64
N ASP A 113 -15.01 -9.23 -11.59
CA ASP A 113 -15.31 -9.99 -10.36
C ASP A 113 -14.28 -9.75 -9.26
N LYS A 114 -13.01 -9.57 -9.63
CA LYS A 114 -11.91 -9.26 -8.70
C LYS A 114 -11.91 -7.80 -8.28
N MET A 115 -12.14 -6.89 -9.22
CA MET A 115 -12.24 -5.45 -8.94
C MET A 115 -13.42 -5.13 -8.02
N LYS A 116 -14.52 -5.90 -8.11
CA LYS A 116 -15.71 -5.72 -7.29
C LYS A 116 -15.43 -5.69 -5.79
N HIS A 117 -14.53 -6.53 -5.28
CA HIS A 117 -14.16 -6.55 -3.86
C HIS A 117 -13.61 -5.19 -3.37
N LEU A 118 -12.76 -4.57 -4.19
CA LEU A 118 -12.19 -3.26 -3.88
C LEU A 118 -13.24 -2.15 -3.98
N VAL A 119 -14.08 -2.21 -5.01
CA VAL A 119 -15.17 -1.23 -5.20
C VAL A 119 -16.16 -1.31 -4.05
N ASP A 120 -16.63 -2.49 -3.69
CA ASP A 120 -17.55 -2.70 -2.57
C ASP A 120 -16.96 -2.18 -1.26
N TYR A 121 -15.66 -2.41 -1.00
CA TYR A 121 -14.97 -1.89 0.18
C TYR A 121 -14.98 -0.35 0.24
N VAL A 122 -14.63 0.28 -0.87
CA VAL A 122 -14.53 1.74 -0.97
C VAL A 122 -15.90 2.40 -0.88
N GLU A 123 -16.90 1.85 -1.56
CA GLU A 123 -18.29 2.35 -1.55
C GLU A 123 -19.04 2.01 -0.25
N ALA A 124 -18.57 1.03 0.53
CA ALA A 124 -19.03 0.81 1.90
C ALA A 124 -18.53 1.90 2.87
N GLY A 125 -17.58 2.73 2.45
CA GLY A 125 -17.01 3.82 3.23
C GLY A 125 -15.93 3.37 4.23
N LYS A 126 -15.34 2.19 4.01
CA LYS A 126 -14.29 1.64 4.89
C LYS A 126 -12.96 2.38 4.69
N PRO A 127 -12.15 2.57 5.73
CA PRO A 127 -10.99 3.44 5.66
C PRO A 127 -9.86 2.86 4.82
N LEU A 128 -9.10 3.70 4.14
CA LEU A 128 -7.96 3.26 3.32
C LEU A 128 -6.81 4.26 3.31
N LEU A 129 -5.62 3.74 3.01
CA LEU A 129 -4.40 4.49 2.73
C LEU A 129 -3.93 4.18 1.31
N GLY A 130 -3.85 5.20 0.46
CA GLY A 130 -3.15 5.13 -0.82
C GLY A 130 -1.71 5.60 -0.68
N LEU A 131 -0.75 4.77 -1.08
CA LEU A 131 0.67 5.11 -1.12
C LEU A 131 1.13 5.23 -2.56
N ARG A 132 2.07 6.16 -2.81
CA ARG A 132 2.70 6.40 -4.11
C ARG A 132 1.70 6.23 -5.25
N THR A 133 1.92 5.28 -6.14
CA THR A 133 1.28 5.28 -7.44
C THR A 133 -0.21 5.00 -7.39
N SER A 134 -0.79 4.74 -6.21
CA SER A 134 -2.23 4.58 -6.05
C SER A 134 -3.04 5.83 -6.45
N THR A 135 -2.42 7.01 -6.57
CA THR A 135 -3.01 8.18 -7.27
C THR A 135 -3.40 7.89 -8.72
N HIS A 136 -2.86 6.83 -9.31
CA HIS A 136 -3.17 6.31 -10.63
C HIS A 136 -3.23 4.77 -10.60
N ALA A 137 -3.92 4.24 -9.60
CA ALA A 137 -4.02 2.80 -9.34
C ALA A 137 -4.57 1.99 -10.52
N PHE A 138 -5.50 2.55 -11.30
CA PHE A 138 -6.21 1.83 -12.36
C PHE A 138 -6.06 2.50 -13.72
N ASN A 139 -5.98 1.69 -14.78
CA ASN A 139 -5.90 2.17 -16.15
C ASN A 139 -6.64 1.22 -17.09
N TYR A 140 -7.91 1.50 -17.36
CA TYR A 140 -8.76 0.65 -18.20
C TYR A 140 -8.48 0.91 -19.67
N THR A 141 -7.63 0.06 -20.25
CA THR A 141 -7.24 0.14 -21.66
C THR A 141 -7.71 -1.05 -22.46
N ARG A 142 -7.90 -2.21 -21.80
CA ARG A 142 -8.30 -3.48 -22.43
C ARG A 142 -9.83 -3.66 -22.45
N ASN A 143 -10.50 -3.39 -21.34
CA ASN A 143 -11.94 -3.51 -21.15
C ASN A 143 -12.57 -2.14 -20.83
N LYS A 144 -12.79 -1.34 -21.87
CA LYS A 144 -13.37 0.02 -21.73
C LYS A 144 -14.85 0.01 -21.33
N GLU A 145 -15.54 -1.11 -21.52
CA GLU A 145 -16.95 -1.30 -21.15
C GLU A 145 -17.12 -1.83 -19.72
N SER A 146 -16.02 -2.05 -18.99
CA SER A 146 -16.09 -2.43 -17.58
C SER A 146 -16.96 -1.44 -16.80
N PRO A 147 -17.84 -1.91 -15.88
CA PRO A 147 -18.58 -1.02 -14.98
C PRO A 147 -17.65 -0.15 -14.12
N TYR A 148 -16.37 -0.54 -14.00
CA TYR A 148 -15.36 0.15 -13.20
C TYR A 148 -14.41 1.01 -14.03
N ALA A 149 -14.60 1.12 -15.35
CA ALA A 149 -13.75 1.94 -16.23
C ALA A 149 -13.69 3.42 -15.80
N SER A 150 -14.71 3.92 -15.10
CA SER A 150 -14.74 5.28 -14.54
C SER A 150 -13.71 5.54 -13.42
N TRP A 151 -13.06 4.49 -12.91
CA TRP A 151 -11.96 4.54 -11.96
C TRP A 151 -10.59 4.67 -12.64
N SER A 152 -10.53 4.48 -13.96
CA SER A 152 -9.31 4.69 -14.74
C SER A 152 -8.76 6.09 -14.53
N PHE A 153 -7.45 6.18 -14.30
CA PHE A 153 -6.70 7.42 -14.35
C PHE A 153 -6.95 8.14 -15.70
N ASN A 154 -7.34 9.41 -15.64
CA ASN A 154 -7.55 10.28 -16.80
C ASN A 154 -7.59 11.76 -16.34
N LYS A 155 -7.94 12.67 -17.27
CA LYS A 155 -8.07 14.12 -17.00
C LYS A 155 -9.09 14.48 -15.90
N ASP A 156 -10.12 13.65 -15.73
CA ASP A 156 -11.16 13.80 -14.70
C ASP A 156 -10.73 13.12 -13.37
N GLY A 157 -9.56 12.47 -13.38
CA GLY A 157 -8.79 12.07 -12.21
C GLY A 157 -9.03 10.65 -11.67
N GLY A 158 -10.01 9.92 -12.22
CA GLY A 158 -10.23 8.50 -11.89
C GLY A 158 -10.34 8.22 -10.39
N PHE A 159 -9.89 7.03 -9.97
CA PHE A 159 -9.80 6.64 -8.55
C PHE A 159 -8.98 7.63 -7.71
N GLY A 160 -7.82 8.07 -8.22
CA GLY A 160 -6.92 8.95 -7.47
C GLY A 160 -7.61 10.23 -7.01
N ARG A 161 -8.14 11.02 -7.94
CA ARG A 161 -8.80 12.28 -7.58
C ARG A 161 -10.11 12.08 -6.82
N LYS A 162 -10.94 11.12 -7.25
CA LYS A 162 -12.26 10.89 -6.63
C LYS A 162 -12.17 10.36 -5.20
N ILE A 163 -11.22 9.46 -4.94
CA ILE A 163 -11.09 8.78 -3.65
C ILE A 163 -9.96 9.42 -2.83
N LEU A 164 -8.73 9.39 -3.35
CA LEU A 164 -7.55 9.88 -2.62
C LEU A 164 -7.49 11.41 -2.56
N GLY A 165 -8.17 12.13 -3.46
CA GLY A 165 -8.19 13.59 -3.51
C GLY A 165 -7.30 14.17 -4.61
N GLU A 166 -6.36 13.40 -5.15
CA GLU A 166 -5.61 13.81 -6.34
C GLU A 166 -5.13 12.61 -7.17
N THR A 167 -4.98 12.86 -8.47
CA THR A 167 -4.49 11.93 -9.48
C THR A 167 -3.01 12.17 -9.82
N TRP A 168 -2.39 11.28 -10.60
CA TRP A 168 -1.06 11.54 -11.16
C TRP A 168 -1.03 12.76 -12.08
N ILE A 169 -0.09 13.67 -11.85
CA ILE A 169 0.12 14.88 -12.66
C ILE A 169 1.49 14.82 -13.33
N ASN A 170 2.55 14.87 -12.53
CA ASN A 170 3.94 14.85 -12.97
C ASN A 170 4.89 14.62 -11.78
N HIS A 171 6.16 14.41 -12.11
CA HIS A 171 7.26 14.57 -11.16
C HIS A 171 7.52 16.06 -10.97
N HIS A 172 7.39 16.56 -9.74
CA HIS A 172 7.76 17.92 -9.36
C HIS A 172 9.25 18.00 -9.03
N GLY A 173 9.77 16.97 -8.37
CA GLY A 173 11.21 16.72 -8.27
C GLY A 173 11.79 16.09 -9.55
N HIS A 174 13.10 16.14 -9.70
CA HIS A 174 13.81 15.40 -10.75
C HIS A 174 13.89 13.94 -10.34
N HIS A 175 13.05 13.11 -10.97
CA HIS A 175 12.97 11.68 -10.71
C HIS A 175 14.35 11.00 -10.73
N GLY A 176 14.64 10.25 -9.65
CA GLY A 176 15.91 9.53 -9.46
C GLY A 176 17.13 10.41 -9.12
N LYS A 177 16.95 11.72 -8.91
CA LYS A 177 18.05 12.65 -8.59
C LYS A 177 17.76 13.59 -7.43
N GLU A 178 16.51 13.99 -7.26
CA GLU A 178 16.05 14.84 -6.16
C GLU A 178 15.11 14.05 -5.26
N SER A 179 15.43 13.99 -3.97
CA SER A 179 14.64 13.26 -2.96
C SER A 179 13.59 14.15 -2.27
N CYS A 180 12.75 13.53 -1.43
CA CYS A 180 11.69 14.18 -0.68
C CYS A 180 11.98 14.15 0.82
N ARG A 181 11.92 15.31 1.48
CA ARG A 181 11.79 15.43 2.94
C ARG A 181 10.37 15.86 3.30
N GLY A 182 9.66 15.04 4.07
CA GLY A 182 8.33 15.35 4.58
C GLY A 182 8.40 16.32 5.76
N ILE A 183 7.76 17.47 5.63
CA ILE A 183 7.70 18.53 6.64
C ILE A 183 6.27 18.57 7.21
N PRO A 184 6.08 18.29 8.52
CA PRO A 184 4.79 18.44 9.19
C PRO A 184 4.20 19.84 9.05
N VAL A 185 2.93 19.90 8.69
CA VAL A 185 2.15 21.15 8.68
C VAL A 185 1.96 21.63 10.12
N GLU A 186 2.41 22.84 10.44
CA GLU A 186 2.39 23.39 11.80
C GLU A 186 0.98 23.40 12.41
N SER A 187 -0.03 23.82 11.64
CA SER A 187 -1.42 23.92 12.11
C SER A 187 -2.03 22.58 12.49
N ASP A 188 -1.48 21.47 11.98
CA ASP A 188 -2.06 20.13 12.09
C ASP A 188 -1.12 19.16 12.83
N LYS A 189 -0.05 19.63 13.46
CA LYS A 189 0.90 18.80 14.22
C LYS A 189 0.28 17.96 15.33
N SER A 190 -0.88 18.36 15.87
CA SER A 190 -1.63 17.61 16.88
C SER A 190 -2.48 16.48 16.30
N HIS A 191 -2.57 16.36 14.97
CA HIS A 191 -3.33 15.31 14.32
C HIS A 191 -2.76 13.93 14.70
N PRO A 192 -3.60 12.92 15.06
CA PRO A 192 -3.13 11.62 15.50
C PRO A 192 -2.16 10.93 14.52
N LEU A 193 -2.35 11.13 13.22
CA LEU A 193 -1.45 10.60 12.18
C LEU A 193 -0.01 11.14 12.27
N LEU A 194 0.21 12.31 12.85
CA LEU A 194 1.54 12.91 13.04
C LEU A 194 2.16 12.63 14.42
N THR A 195 1.47 11.88 15.30
CA THR A 195 1.99 11.55 16.63
C THR A 195 3.30 10.77 16.52
N GLY A 196 4.40 11.35 17.02
CA GLY A 196 5.74 10.74 17.01
C GLY A 196 6.37 10.62 15.61
N VAL A 197 5.81 11.27 14.59
CA VAL A 197 6.35 11.25 13.22
C VAL A 197 7.49 12.26 13.12
N GLU A 198 8.70 11.74 13.01
CA GLU A 198 9.95 12.51 12.87
C GLU A 198 10.79 11.91 11.73
N ASN A 199 11.71 12.68 11.16
CA ASN A 199 12.66 12.20 10.14
C ASN A 199 11.98 11.54 8.93
N VAL A 200 10.92 12.16 8.41
CA VAL A 200 10.29 11.72 7.16
C VAL A 200 11.18 12.11 6.00
N TRP A 201 11.86 11.13 5.42
CA TRP A 201 12.66 11.29 4.22
C TRP A 201 12.59 10.02 3.38
N GLY A 202 12.56 10.18 2.06
CA GLY A 202 12.64 9.09 1.12
C GLY A 202 13.33 9.52 -0.17
N PRO A 203 14.12 8.64 -0.81
CA PRO A 203 14.84 8.98 -2.04
C PRO A 203 13.92 9.15 -3.24
N SER A 204 12.67 8.71 -3.15
CA SER A 204 11.71 8.91 -4.22
C SER A 204 11.27 10.38 -4.30
N ASP A 205 11.14 10.90 -5.52
CA ASP A 205 10.98 12.33 -5.78
C ASP A 205 9.56 12.85 -5.47
N VAL A 206 9.42 14.16 -5.23
CA VAL A 206 8.13 14.79 -4.94
C VAL A 206 7.22 14.75 -6.17
N TYR A 207 6.00 14.25 -6.00
CA TYR A 207 4.94 14.33 -7.00
C TYR A 207 4.31 15.73 -7.03
N GLY A 208 4.04 16.24 -8.23
CA GLY A 208 3.22 17.43 -8.39
C GLY A 208 1.75 17.12 -8.18
N ILE A 209 1.04 18.08 -7.59
CA ILE A 209 -0.42 18.06 -7.46
C ILE A 209 -1.00 19.36 -8.00
N THR A 210 -2.29 19.38 -8.32
CA THR A 210 -2.96 20.60 -8.78
C THR A 210 -3.71 21.29 -7.64
N LYS A 211 -4.79 20.68 -7.15
CA LYS A 211 -5.59 21.20 -6.06
C LYS A 211 -6.22 20.03 -5.31
N LEU A 212 -6.01 20.00 -4.00
CA LEU A 212 -6.74 19.11 -3.12
C LEU A 212 -8.18 19.62 -2.90
N PRO A 213 -9.14 18.71 -2.74
CA PRO A 213 -10.52 19.07 -2.42
C PRO A 213 -10.63 19.67 -1.01
N ASP A 214 -11.71 20.42 -0.78
CA ASP A 214 -11.87 21.24 0.43
C ASP A 214 -12.05 20.41 1.73
N ASP A 215 -12.36 19.12 1.60
CA ASP A 215 -12.43 18.16 2.71
C ASP A 215 -11.08 17.50 3.05
N ALA A 216 -9.99 17.95 2.41
CA ALA A 216 -8.64 17.47 2.66
C ALA A 216 -7.85 18.34 3.64
N THR A 217 -7.25 17.68 4.62
CA THR A 217 -6.30 18.27 5.55
C THR A 217 -4.90 17.78 5.19
N VAL A 218 -4.02 18.71 4.80
CA VAL A 218 -2.61 18.41 4.53
C VAL A 218 -1.89 18.19 5.84
N LEU A 219 -1.11 17.10 5.91
CA LEU A 219 -0.34 16.73 7.10
C LEU A 219 1.16 16.88 6.87
N LEU A 220 1.63 16.59 5.66
CA LEU A 220 3.03 16.73 5.27
C LEU A 220 3.16 17.48 3.94
N HIS A 221 4.06 18.46 3.89
CA HIS A 221 4.59 19.02 2.65
C HIS A 221 5.91 18.35 2.27
N GLY A 222 6.16 18.15 0.99
CA GLY A 222 7.40 17.60 0.45
C GLY A 222 8.37 18.72 0.10
N GLN A 223 9.44 18.83 0.86
CA GLN A 223 10.60 19.62 0.51
C GLN A 223 11.46 18.82 -0.48
N VAL A 224 11.66 19.36 -1.68
CA VAL A 224 12.55 18.80 -2.69
C VAL A 224 14.00 19.06 -2.30
N LEU A 225 14.83 18.00 -2.28
CA LEU A 225 16.25 18.07 -1.93
C LEU A 225 17.16 17.95 -3.15
N THR A 226 18.38 18.47 -3.04
CA THR A 226 19.36 18.51 -4.15
C THR A 226 19.95 17.16 -4.52
N GLY A 227 19.75 16.14 -3.69
CA GLY A 227 20.32 14.81 -3.88
C GLY A 227 19.47 13.72 -3.25
N MET A 228 20.09 12.55 -3.09
CA MET A 228 19.45 11.28 -2.73
C MET A 228 19.86 10.79 -1.33
N LYS A 229 20.35 11.68 -0.47
CA LYS A 229 20.70 11.40 0.93
C LYS A 229 19.85 12.23 1.88
N PRO A 230 19.57 11.72 3.10
CA PRO A 230 18.75 12.43 4.08
C PRO A 230 19.36 13.76 4.54
N GLU A 231 20.69 13.92 4.45
CA GLU A 231 21.41 15.15 4.82
C GLU A 231 21.45 16.19 3.70
N ASP A 232 21.02 15.86 2.48
CA ASP A 232 21.05 16.80 1.36
C ASP A 232 20.16 18.02 1.63
N GLY A 233 20.61 19.18 1.16
CA GLY A 233 19.92 20.45 1.33
C GLY A 233 18.70 20.59 0.41
N PRO A 234 17.79 21.53 0.70
CA PRO A 234 16.69 21.85 -0.21
C PRO A 234 17.21 22.41 -1.53
N VAL A 235 16.54 22.08 -2.64
CA VAL A 235 16.79 22.76 -3.92
C VAL A 235 16.44 24.25 -3.81
N ALA A 236 17.22 25.09 -4.48
CA ALA A 236 16.94 26.51 -4.61
C ALA A 236 15.82 26.77 -5.63
N GLY A 237 15.16 27.92 -5.52
CA GLY A 237 14.14 28.39 -6.46
C GLY A 237 12.72 27.91 -6.14
N LYS A 238 11.85 27.93 -7.15
CA LYS A 238 10.38 27.85 -6.97
C LYS A 238 9.83 26.47 -6.56
N LYS A 239 10.64 25.39 -6.63
CA LYS A 239 10.15 24.04 -6.30
C LYS A 239 9.73 23.89 -4.83
N ASN A 240 10.30 24.68 -3.93
CA ASN A 240 9.95 24.65 -2.51
C ASN A 240 9.11 25.87 -2.08
N ASP A 241 8.59 26.65 -3.03
CA ASP A 241 7.85 27.90 -2.77
C ASP A 241 6.62 28.04 -3.70
N PRO A 242 5.43 27.51 -3.30
CA PRO A 242 5.22 26.69 -2.10
C PRO A 242 5.66 25.22 -2.30
N MET A 243 5.88 24.49 -1.19
CA MET A 243 6.10 23.04 -1.22
C MET A 243 4.81 22.28 -1.56
N MET A 244 4.93 21.17 -2.30
CA MET A 244 3.79 20.31 -2.64
C MET A 244 3.33 19.50 -1.42
N PRO A 245 2.02 19.33 -1.19
CA PRO A 245 1.51 18.31 -0.27
C PRO A 245 1.97 16.90 -0.67
N VAL A 246 2.44 16.12 0.31
CA VAL A 246 2.88 14.72 0.11
C VAL A 246 2.21 13.73 1.05
N ALA A 247 1.49 14.21 2.07
CA ALA A 247 0.52 13.39 2.79
C ALA A 247 -0.65 14.24 3.27
N TRP A 248 -1.85 13.69 3.15
CA TRP A 248 -3.08 14.33 3.58
C TRP A 248 -4.12 13.29 3.99
N VAL A 249 -5.11 13.74 4.74
CA VAL A 249 -6.28 12.94 5.15
C VAL A 249 -7.54 13.64 4.69
N ARG A 250 -8.58 12.86 4.38
CA ARG A 250 -9.89 13.35 3.97
C ARG A 250 -10.99 12.58 4.66
N LYS A 251 -12.10 13.26 4.92
CA LYS A 251 -13.37 12.64 5.32
C LYS A 251 -14.37 12.78 4.18
N ARG A 252 -14.33 11.84 3.24
CA ARG A 252 -15.14 11.84 2.02
C ARG A 252 -16.61 11.54 2.36
N ASP A 253 -17.53 12.37 1.89
CA ASP A 253 -18.98 12.11 1.98
C ASP A 253 -19.42 11.13 0.87
N LEU A 254 -20.23 10.13 1.22
CA LEU A 254 -20.78 9.13 0.30
C LEU A 254 -22.23 9.45 -0.11
N GLY A 255 -22.80 10.56 0.36
CA GLY A 255 -24.14 11.03 -0.01
C GLY A 255 -25.31 10.26 0.62
N ASN A 256 -25.03 9.19 1.37
CA ASN A 256 -26.01 8.36 2.07
C ASN A 256 -25.92 8.51 3.60
N GLY A 257 -25.35 9.62 4.07
CA GLY A 257 -25.07 9.87 5.50
C GLY A 257 -23.86 9.11 6.05
N LYS A 258 -23.17 8.30 5.23
CA LYS A 258 -21.89 7.68 5.59
C LYS A 258 -20.74 8.56 5.13
N THR A 259 -19.63 8.45 5.84
CA THR A 259 -18.36 9.10 5.48
C THR A 259 -17.24 8.08 5.46
N GLN A 260 -16.23 8.32 4.64
CA GLN A 260 -15.03 7.50 4.57
C GLN A 260 -13.80 8.31 4.93
N ASN A 261 -13.00 7.75 5.84
CA ASN A 261 -11.68 8.26 6.14
C ASN A 261 -10.69 7.76 5.09
N VAL A 262 -10.10 8.66 4.32
CA VAL A 262 -9.11 8.34 3.28
C VAL A 262 -7.81 9.05 3.61
N ILE A 263 -6.72 8.29 3.66
CA ILE A 263 -5.37 8.81 3.83
C ILE A 263 -4.67 8.63 2.49
N CYS A 264 -3.88 9.63 2.10
CA CYS A 264 -3.03 9.52 0.93
C CYS A 264 -1.62 9.99 1.30
N SER A 265 -0.61 9.28 0.79
CA SER A 265 0.74 9.82 0.68
C SER A 265 1.28 9.57 -0.71
N THR A 266 1.89 10.60 -1.30
CA THR A 266 2.67 10.46 -2.53
C THR A 266 4.07 9.93 -2.27
N MET A 267 4.45 9.72 -1.01
CA MET A 267 5.57 8.88 -0.60
C MET A 267 5.11 7.44 -0.41
N GLY A 268 6.05 6.50 -0.31
CA GLY A 268 5.75 5.07 -0.11
C GLY A 268 6.49 4.13 -1.05
N ALA A 269 7.62 4.55 -1.62
CA ALA A 269 8.54 3.60 -2.21
C ALA A 269 9.15 2.74 -1.10
N ALA A 270 9.54 1.49 -1.40
CA ALA A 270 10.19 0.63 -0.42
C ALA A 270 11.40 1.33 0.24
N THR A 271 12.20 2.04 -0.54
CA THR A 271 13.33 2.81 -0.05
C THR A 271 12.95 3.99 0.86
N ASP A 272 11.73 4.54 0.75
CA ASP A 272 11.24 5.58 1.68
C ASP A 272 11.00 5.03 3.08
N PHE A 273 10.74 3.72 3.20
CA PHE A 273 10.55 3.05 4.48
C PHE A 273 11.87 2.66 5.16
N VAL A 274 13.03 2.97 4.58
CA VAL A 274 14.32 2.83 5.28
C VAL A 274 14.34 3.76 6.51
N GLN A 275 13.85 4.99 6.37
CA GLN A 275 13.72 5.92 7.49
C GLN A 275 12.47 5.61 8.34
N PRO A 276 12.53 5.84 9.67
CA PRO A 276 11.45 5.48 10.57
C PRO A 276 10.22 6.38 10.45
N GLY A 277 10.36 7.62 9.96
CA GLY A 277 9.27 8.60 9.94
C GLY A 277 8.05 8.15 9.14
N LEU A 278 8.26 7.65 7.92
CA LEU A 278 7.15 7.17 7.09
C LEU A 278 6.57 5.85 7.62
N ARG A 279 7.41 4.94 8.15
CA ARG A 279 6.93 3.74 8.86
C ARG A 279 6.01 4.11 10.01
N ARG A 280 6.40 5.10 10.83
CA ARG A 280 5.60 5.59 11.94
C ARG A 280 4.26 6.17 11.47
N PHE A 281 4.26 6.93 10.38
CA PHE A 281 3.03 7.44 9.77
C PHE A 281 2.07 6.32 9.32
N VAL A 282 2.59 5.25 8.70
CA VAL A 282 1.78 4.09 8.30
C VAL A 282 1.22 3.34 9.50
N VAL A 283 2.02 3.13 10.55
CA VAL A 283 1.52 2.52 11.79
C VAL A 283 0.43 3.38 12.42
N ASN A 284 0.63 4.70 12.54
CA ASN A 284 -0.41 5.62 13.03
C ASN A 284 -1.69 5.51 12.19
N SER A 285 -1.55 5.36 10.87
CA SER A 285 -2.66 5.18 9.94
C SER A 285 -3.49 3.93 10.26
N ALA A 286 -2.83 2.80 10.55
CA ALA A 286 -3.52 1.56 10.93
C ALA A 286 -4.30 1.71 12.25
N TYR A 287 -3.71 2.34 13.27
CA TYR A 287 -4.42 2.62 14.53
C TYR A 287 -5.63 3.53 14.29
N TRP A 288 -5.40 4.69 13.66
CA TRP A 288 -6.44 5.69 13.45
C TRP A 288 -7.59 5.18 12.57
N ALA A 289 -7.27 4.48 11.47
CA ALA A 289 -8.27 3.90 10.59
C ALA A 289 -9.14 2.83 11.30
N CYS A 290 -8.53 2.02 12.15
CA CYS A 290 -9.24 0.99 12.92
C CYS A 290 -9.96 1.52 14.17
N GLY A 291 -10.01 2.85 14.38
CA GLY A 291 -10.65 3.48 15.53
C GLY A 291 -9.89 3.31 16.85
N LEU A 292 -8.60 3.00 16.78
CA LEU A 292 -7.73 2.83 17.94
C LEU A 292 -6.99 4.15 18.25
N PRO A 293 -6.77 4.47 19.55
CA PRO A 293 -5.96 5.63 19.91
C PRO A 293 -4.50 5.41 19.49
N VAL A 294 -3.89 6.41 18.85
CA VAL A 294 -2.48 6.37 18.48
C VAL A 294 -1.61 6.59 19.72
N PRO A 295 -0.77 5.62 20.15
CA PRO A 295 0.10 5.82 21.31
C PRO A 295 1.15 6.89 21.06
N ALA A 296 1.49 7.70 22.08
CA ALA A 296 2.58 8.68 21.97
C ALA A 296 3.92 8.02 21.58
N LYS A 297 4.19 6.84 22.14
CA LYS A 297 5.33 5.99 21.83
C LYS A 297 4.84 4.64 21.30
N LEU A 298 5.32 4.23 20.14
CA LEU A 298 5.19 2.87 19.61
C LEU A 298 6.45 2.52 18.82
N ASP A 299 6.70 1.23 18.65
CA ASP A 299 7.80 0.70 17.88
C ASP A 299 7.42 0.58 16.40
N ALA A 300 8.08 1.35 15.53
CA ALA A 300 7.88 1.31 14.08
C ALA A 300 9.08 0.66 13.34
N ASP A 301 9.97 -0.03 14.05
CA ASP A 301 11.15 -0.67 13.46
C ASP A 301 10.83 -1.99 12.75
N PRO A 302 11.45 -2.29 11.61
CA PRO A 302 11.18 -3.52 10.89
C PRO A 302 11.45 -4.73 11.79
N VAL A 303 10.68 -5.80 11.57
CA VAL A 303 11.00 -7.08 12.17
C VAL A 303 12.04 -7.77 11.29
N GLY A 304 13.28 -7.84 11.79
CA GLY A 304 14.41 -8.34 11.01
C GLY A 304 15.06 -7.26 10.15
N GLU A 305 15.89 -7.69 9.20
CA GLU A 305 16.62 -6.80 8.31
C GLU A 305 15.72 -6.28 7.18
N TYR A 306 15.76 -4.97 6.93
CA TYR A 306 15.05 -4.34 5.82
C TYR A 306 16.03 -3.60 4.90
N LYS A 307 16.29 -4.21 3.74
CA LYS A 307 17.16 -3.69 2.68
C LYS A 307 16.45 -3.81 1.33
N PRO A 308 15.52 -2.90 1.03
CA PRO A 308 14.80 -2.92 -0.24
C PRO A 308 15.73 -2.62 -1.41
N THR A 309 15.37 -3.08 -2.62
CA THR A 309 16.07 -2.66 -3.84
C THR A 309 15.71 -1.23 -4.22
N ASP A 310 16.55 -0.60 -5.04
CA ASP A 310 16.25 0.71 -5.60
C ASP A 310 15.00 0.68 -6.48
N PHE A 311 14.23 1.76 -6.44
CA PHE A 311 13.08 1.94 -7.32
C PHE A 311 13.54 2.09 -8.79
N GLY A 312 12.67 1.70 -9.71
CA GLY A 312 12.89 1.79 -11.15
C GLY A 312 12.17 0.67 -11.90
N PHE A 313 11.90 0.90 -13.19
CA PHE A 313 11.19 -0.08 -14.01
C PHE A 313 12.02 -1.34 -14.25
N ASN A 314 11.36 -2.51 -14.17
CA ASN A 314 11.94 -3.83 -14.43
C ASN A 314 13.11 -4.26 -13.51
N GLY A 315 13.50 -3.45 -12.53
CA GLY A 315 14.57 -3.74 -11.57
C GLY A 315 14.15 -4.59 -10.36
N PHE A 316 12.89 -5.04 -10.30
CA PHE A 316 12.41 -5.94 -9.25
C PHE A 316 13.09 -7.32 -9.32
N LYS A 317 13.20 -7.98 -8.16
CA LYS A 317 13.80 -9.32 -8.05
C LYS A 317 12.98 -10.34 -8.85
N LYS A 318 13.63 -11.09 -9.75
CA LYS A 318 13.01 -12.13 -10.58
C LYS A 318 13.03 -13.48 -9.86
N GLY A 319 12.11 -14.38 -10.21
CA GLY A 319 12.09 -15.73 -9.64
C GLY A 319 11.54 -15.82 -8.21
N VAL A 320 11.13 -14.70 -7.61
CA VAL A 320 10.62 -14.67 -6.24
C VAL A 320 9.18 -15.18 -6.21
N LYS A 321 8.92 -16.16 -5.36
CA LYS A 321 7.58 -16.64 -5.03
C LYS A 321 7.19 -16.16 -3.64
N VAL A 322 5.89 -16.16 -3.37
CA VAL A 322 5.33 -15.77 -2.06
C VAL A 322 5.93 -16.60 -0.91
N ALA A 323 6.19 -17.88 -1.15
CA ALA A 323 6.82 -18.78 -0.18
C ALA A 323 8.20 -18.28 0.31
N ASP A 324 8.94 -17.56 -0.53
CA ASP A 324 10.28 -17.05 -0.23
C ASP A 324 10.24 -15.83 0.71
N LEU A 325 9.06 -15.26 0.98
CA LEU A 325 8.86 -14.05 1.79
C LEU A 325 8.28 -14.31 3.19
N ARG A 326 8.04 -15.58 3.54
CA ARG A 326 7.46 -16.00 4.83
C ARG A 326 8.44 -15.91 5.99
#